data_AF-A0A3D3AL62-F1
#
_entry.id   AF-A0A3D3AL62-F1
#
_cell.length_a   1.000
_cell.length_b   1.000
_cell.length_c   1.000
_cell.angle_alpha   90.00
_cell.angle_beta   90.00
_cell.angle_gamma   90.00
#
_symmetry.space_group_name_H-M   'P 1'
#
loop_
_entity.id
_entity.type
_entity.pdbx_description
1 polymer ?
#
loop_
_entity_poly.entity_id
_entity_poly.type
_entity_poly.pdbx_seq_one_letter_code
_entity_poly.pdbx_strand_id
1 'polypeptide(L)'
;MTIKNQKDLYTFYNNYIKPIYCEIEARENEIPTELLFEIHSAFDHIKRIYIDNQKEEEACQKAASHLKRGVLDAYKLKLKYFNTEIKNLNKIDISLIDNGLFLRNYSKEKLKIIEVAKKARLDESNENIEQAFEQWFEVSLLIDGFEKDFIKTD
;
A
#
# COMPACT_ATOMS: atom_id res chain seq x y z
N MET A 1 -1.89 -15.09 0.99
CA MET A 1 -2.99 -15.50 1.92
C MET A 1 -4.12 -16.15 1.14
N THR A 2 -4.57 -17.36 1.49
CA THR A 2 -5.66 -18.04 0.78
C THR A 2 -7.02 -17.61 1.33
N ILE A 3 -7.88 -17.06 0.47
CA ILE A 3 -9.23 -16.60 0.82
C ILE A 3 -10.21 -17.68 0.38
N LYS A 4 -10.93 -18.32 1.31
CA LYS A 4 -11.86 -19.42 0.99
C LYS A 4 -13.32 -19.10 1.29
N ASN A 5 -13.57 -18.12 2.15
CA ASN A 5 -14.90 -17.74 2.59
C ASN A 5 -14.93 -16.24 2.95
N GLN A 6 -16.13 -15.74 3.30
CA GLN A 6 -16.32 -14.33 3.65
C GLN A 6 -15.51 -13.91 4.89
N LYS A 7 -15.32 -14.80 5.88
CA LYS A 7 -14.52 -14.48 7.07
C LYS A 7 -13.06 -14.20 6.71
N ASP A 8 -12.47 -15.01 5.84
CA ASP A 8 -11.10 -14.78 5.36
C ASP A 8 -11.00 -13.45 4.60
N LEU A 9 -11.99 -13.15 3.76
CA LEU A 9 -12.07 -11.91 3.01
C LEU A 9 -12.19 -10.68 3.91
N TYR A 10 -13.07 -10.73 4.91
CA TYR A 10 -13.24 -9.64 5.87
C TYR A 10 -12.00 -9.46 6.75
N THR A 11 -11.31 -10.54 7.07
CA THR A 11 -10.02 -10.48 7.77
C THR A 11 -8.97 -9.77 6.90
N PHE A 12 -8.89 -10.11 5.61
CA PHE A 12 -8.01 -9.43 4.67
C PHE A 12 -8.35 -7.94 4.54
N TYR A 13 -9.64 -7.60 4.41
CA TYR A 13 -10.11 -6.22 4.38
C TYR A 13 -9.67 -5.46 5.64
N ASN A 14 -9.92 -6.02 6.83
CA ASN A 14 -9.62 -5.36 8.10
C ASN A 14 -8.11 -5.16 8.31
N ASN A 15 -7.28 -6.09 7.84
CA ASN A 15 -5.84 -6.07 8.12
C ASN A 15 -5.02 -5.32 7.08
N TYR A 16 -5.51 -5.21 5.84
CA TYR A 16 -4.74 -4.60 4.74
C TYR A 16 -5.45 -3.42 4.09
N ILE A 17 -6.73 -3.57 3.72
CA ILE A 17 -7.48 -2.51 3.02
C ILE A 17 -7.74 -1.34 3.96
N LYS A 18 -8.38 -1.61 5.11
CA LYS A 18 -8.81 -0.56 6.03
C LYS A 18 -7.65 0.30 6.53
N PRO A 19 -6.50 -0.26 6.96
CA PRO A 19 -5.38 0.55 7.42
C PRO A 19 -4.82 1.49 6.34
N ILE A 20 -4.54 0.99 5.14
CA ILE A 20 -3.95 1.82 4.08
C ILE A 20 -4.95 2.87 3.57
N TYR A 21 -6.24 2.53 3.55
CA TYR A 21 -7.33 3.48 3.28
C TYR A 21 -7.32 4.63 4.29
N CYS A 22 -7.37 4.32 5.59
CA CYS A 22 -7.40 5.33 6.64
C CYS A 22 -6.15 6.23 6.60
N GLU A 23 -5.00 5.67 6.24
CA GLU A 23 -3.77 6.44 6.11
C GLU A 23 -3.83 7.44 4.95
N ILE A 24 -4.25 7.00 3.75
CA ILE A 24 -4.39 7.89 2.59
C ILE A 24 -5.43 8.97 2.84
N GLU A 25 -6.59 8.59 3.40
CA GLU A 25 -7.65 9.54 3.73
C GLU A 25 -7.21 10.54 4.80
N ALA A 26 -6.48 10.11 5.84
CA ALA A 26 -5.97 11.04 6.85
C ALA A 26 -4.98 12.07 6.28
N ARG A 27 -4.29 11.73 5.18
CA ARG A 27 -3.28 12.58 4.56
C ARG A 27 -3.86 13.55 3.53
N GLU A 28 -4.77 13.08 2.69
CA GLU A 28 -5.32 13.86 1.56
C GLU A 28 -6.77 14.31 1.78
N ASN A 29 -7.42 13.83 2.86
CA ASN A 29 -8.84 14.05 3.16
C ASN A 29 -9.79 13.56 2.05
N GLU A 30 -9.31 12.65 1.19
CA GLU A 30 -10.07 12.05 0.08
C GLU A 30 -9.68 10.59 -0.10
N ILE A 31 -10.66 9.76 -0.45
CA ILE A 31 -10.44 8.37 -0.83
C ILE A 31 -10.15 8.32 -2.33
N PRO A 32 -9.06 7.67 -2.76
CA PRO A 32 -8.79 7.47 -4.19
C PRO A 32 -9.96 6.77 -4.87
N THR A 33 -10.40 7.32 -6.00
CA THR A 33 -11.60 6.82 -6.69
C THR A 33 -11.37 5.40 -7.21
N GLU A 34 -10.15 5.09 -7.65
CA GLU A 34 -9.73 3.77 -8.09
C GLU A 34 -9.89 2.72 -6.98
N LEU A 35 -9.55 3.07 -5.73
CA LEU A 35 -9.73 2.19 -4.59
C LEU A 35 -11.22 1.93 -4.30
N LEU A 36 -12.05 2.97 -4.41
CA LEU A 36 -13.51 2.84 -4.26
C LEU A 36 -14.10 1.92 -5.32
N PHE A 37 -13.64 2.02 -6.58
CA PHE A 37 -14.09 1.12 -7.65
C PHE A 37 -13.74 -0.35 -7.36
N GLU A 38 -12.56 -0.63 -6.82
CA GLU A 38 -12.17 -1.98 -6.44
C GLU A 38 -12.98 -2.51 -5.25
N ILE A 39 -13.31 -1.66 -4.27
CA ILE A 39 -14.22 -2.02 -3.17
C ILE A 39 -15.62 -2.33 -3.71
N HIS A 40 -16.19 -1.49 -4.55
CA HIS A 40 -17.50 -1.74 -5.17
C HIS A 40 -17.50 -3.05 -5.97
N SER A 41 -16.46 -3.29 -6.77
CA SER A 41 -16.31 -4.53 -7.52
C SER A 41 -16.25 -5.76 -6.62
N ALA A 42 -15.56 -5.66 -5.47
CA ALA A 42 -15.54 -6.72 -4.47
C ALA A 42 -16.93 -6.99 -3.88
N PHE A 43 -17.67 -5.95 -3.50
CA PHE A 43 -19.06 -6.09 -3.03
C PHE A 43 -19.98 -6.71 -4.08
N ASP A 44 -19.78 -6.37 -5.36
CA ASP A 44 -20.53 -6.93 -6.47
C ASP A 44 -20.31 -8.43 -6.68
N HIS A 45 -19.16 -8.98 -6.29
CA HIS A 45 -18.99 -10.44 -6.24
C HIS A 45 -19.60 -11.04 -4.99
N ILE A 46 -19.47 -10.39 -3.83
CA ILE A 46 -19.99 -10.91 -2.56
C ILE A 46 -21.50 -11.01 -2.56
N LYS A 47 -22.21 -10.04 -3.15
CA LYS A 47 -23.68 -10.11 -3.24
C LYS A 47 -24.16 -11.35 -4.03
N ARG A 48 -23.38 -11.85 -4.99
CA ARG A 48 -23.78 -13.00 -5.85
C ARG A 48 -23.92 -14.30 -5.07
N ILE A 49 -23.28 -14.40 -3.91
CA ILE A 49 -23.48 -15.51 -2.97
C ILE A 49 -24.96 -15.60 -2.58
N TYR A 50 -25.58 -14.46 -2.32
CA TYR A 50 -26.93 -14.36 -1.77
C TYR A 50 -28.00 -14.14 -2.84
N ILE A 51 -27.67 -13.46 -3.94
CA ILE A 51 -28.61 -13.12 -5.00
C ILE A 51 -28.62 -14.16 -6.12
N ASP A 52 -27.45 -14.65 -6.52
CA ASP A 52 -27.27 -15.52 -7.68
C ASP A 52 -26.93 -16.97 -7.29
N ASN A 53 -26.91 -17.29 -6.00
CA ASN A 53 -26.46 -18.58 -5.45
C ASN A 53 -25.06 -19.02 -5.94
N GLN A 54 -24.17 -18.06 -6.20
CA GLN A 54 -22.79 -18.35 -6.56
C GLN A 54 -22.08 -19.04 -5.39
N LYS A 55 -21.19 -20.00 -5.69
CA LYS A 55 -20.35 -20.64 -4.68
C LYS A 55 -19.55 -19.59 -3.92
N GLU A 56 -19.62 -19.62 -2.59
CA GLU A 56 -18.96 -18.64 -1.72
C GLU A 56 -17.46 -18.51 -2.00
N GLU A 57 -16.76 -19.63 -2.14
CA GLU A 57 -15.32 -19.64 -2.42
C GLU A 57 -14.98 -18.89 -3.71
N GLU A 58 -15.73 -19.12 -4.79
CA GLU A 58 -15.49 -18.49 -6.09
C GLU A 58 -15.75 -16.97 -6.03
N ALA A 59 -16.84 -16.56 -5.40
CA ALA A 59 -17.17 -15.16 -5.20
C ALA A 59 -16.13 -14.45 -4.32
N CYS A 60 -15.67 -15.10 -3.24
CA CYS A 60 -14.66 -14.54 -2.34
C CYS A 60 -13.29 -14.45 -2.99
N GLN A 61 -12.88 -15.41 -3.82
CA GLN A 61 -11.64 -15.34 -4.58
C GLN A 61 -11.64 -14.18 -5.59
N LYS A 62 -12.76 -13.97 -6.29
CA LYS A 62 -12.94 -12.83 -7.20
C LYS A 62 -12.96 -11.50 -6.45
N ALA A 63 -13.68 -11.41 -5.33
CA ALA A 63 -13.66 -10.22 -4.48
C ALA A 63 -12.26 -9.91 -3.96
N ALA A 64 -11.51 -10.94 -3.53
CA ALA A 64 -10.15 -10.78 -3.05
C ALA A 64 -9.18 -10.25 -4.12
N SER A 65 -9.33 -10.64 -5.39
CA SER A 65 -8.46 -10.13 -6.46
C SER A 65 -8.66 -8.63 -6.68
N HIS A 66 -9.90 -8.15 -6.63
CA HIS A 66 -10.23 -6.72 -6.66
C HIS A 66 -9.63 -5.98 -5.46
N LEU A 67 -9.89 -6.47 -4.24
CA LEU A 67 -9.33 -5.86 -3.04
C LEU A 67 -7.79 -5.81 -3.08
N LYS A 68 -7.12 -6.90 -3.48
CA LYS A 68 -5.65 -6.92 -3.63
C LYS A 68 -5.16 -5.85 -4.60
N ARG A 69 -5.82 -5.67 -5.74
CA ARG A 69 -5.47 -4.59 -6.68
C ARG A 69 -5.62 -3.21 -6.02
N GLY A 70 -6.73 -2.99 -5.32
CA GLY A 70 -6.95 -1.77 -4.54
C GLY A 70 -5.83 -1.48 -3.53
N VAL A 71 -5.38 -2.48 -2.76
CA VAL A 71 -4.25 -2.31 -1.82
C VAL A 71 -2.96 -1.93 -2.57
N LEU A 72 -2.65 -2.62 -3.67
CA LEU A 72 -1.44 -2.34 -4.46
C LEU A 72 -1.44 -0.89 -4.97
N ASP A 73 -2.58 -0.43 -5.49
CA ASP A 73 -2.75 0.95 -5.95
C ASP A 73 -2.62 1.95 -4.81
N ALA A 74 -3.16 1.64 -3.63
CA ALA A 74 -3.00 2.44 -2.42
C ALA A 74 -1.52 2.54 -1.98
N TYR A 75 -0.75 1.46 -1.98
CA TYR A 75 0.69 1.51 -1.68
C TYR A 75 1.47 2.35 -2.69
N LYS A 76 1.11 2.28 -3.99
CA LYS A 76 1.70 3.11 -5.04
C LYS A 76 1.40 4.60 -4.82
N LEU A 77 0.20 4.94 -4.33
CA LEU A 77 -0.17 6.30 -3.96
C LEU A 77 0.61 6.79 -2.73
N LYS A 78 0.72 5.98 -1.68
CA LYS A 78 1.56 6.30 -0.51
C LYS A 78 3.00 6.64 -0.92
N LEU A 79 3.61 5.82 -1.78
CA LEU A 79 4.95 6.10 -2.32
C LEU A 79 5.00 7.41 -3.13
N LYS A 80 3.96 7.73 -3.90
CA LYS A 80 3.87 8.99 -4.66
C LYS A 80 3.84 10.20 -3.73
N TYR A 81 3.06 10.15 -2.65
CA TYR A 81 2.98 11.22 -1.67
C TYR A 81 4.30 11.39 -0.92
N PHE A 82 4.89 10.28 -0.45
CA PHE A 82 6.22 10.26 0.16
C PHE A 82 7.26 10.95 -0.73
N ASN A 83 7.36 10.57 -2.01
CA ASN A 83 8.31 11.19 -2.93
C ASN A 83 8.07 12.70 -3.14
N THR A 84 6.82 13.15 -3.05
CA THR A 84 6.45 14.56 -3.19
C THR A 84 6.94 15.37 -1.98
N GLU A 85 6.79 14.84 -0.77
CA GLU A 85 7.34 15.44 0.45
C GLU A 85 8.85 15.47 0.45
N ILE A 86 9.50 14.36 0.11
CA ILE A 86 10.96 14.27 0.03
C ILE A 86 11.52 15.28 -0.98
N LYS A 87 10.83 15.52 -2.09
CA LYS A 87 11.22 16.55 -3.06
C LYS A 87 11.15 17.96 -2.45
N ASN A 88 10.19 18.21 -1.56
CA ASN A 88 10.10 19.48 -0.84
C ASN A 88 11.18 19.60 0.24
N LEU A 89 11.47 18.53 0.98
CA LEU A 89 12.53 18.50 2.00
C LEU A 89 13.93 18.69 1.40
N ASN A 90 14.18 18.13 0.22
CA ASN A 90 15.44 18.30 -0.51
C ASN A 90 15.77 19.77 -0.89
N LYS A 91 14.84 20.72 -0.69
CA LYS A 91 15.09 22.16 -0.86
C LYS A 91 15.80 22.77 0.35
N ILE A 92 15.84 22.05 1.48
CA ILE A 92 16.46 22.48 2.73
C ILE A 92 17.86 21.84 2.80
N ASP A 93 18.86 22.63 3.17
CA ASP A 93 20.20 22.09 3.40
C ASP A 93 20.27 21.39 4.77
N ILE A 94 20.31 20.06 4.73
CA ILE A 94 20.40 19.17 5.90
C ILE A 94 21.81 18.60 6.08
N SER A 95 22.79 19.04 5.30
CA SER A 95 24.16 18.49 5.31
C SER A 95 24.91 18.76 6.62
N LEU A 96 24.53 19.82 7.33
CA LEU A 96 25.16 20.26 8.57
C LEU A 96 24.55 19.61 9.83
N ILE A 97 23.46 18.85 9.69
CA ILE A 97 22.81 18.18 10.84
C ILE A 97 23.63 16.96 11.26
N ASP A 98 23.87 16.84 12.56
CA ASP A 98 24.54 15.69 13.20
C ASP A 98 25.87 15.30 12.52
N ASN A 99 26.71 16.29 12.22
CA ASN A 99 28.00 16.11 11.53
C ASN A 99 27.89 15.32 10.20
N GLY A 100 26.77 15.44 9.48
CA GLY A 100 26.52 14.76 8.22
C GLY A 100 26.08 13.29 8.34
N LEU A 101 25.97 12.74 9.55
CA LEU A 101 25.42 11.40 9.79
C LEU A 101 23.94 11.33 9.40
N PHE A 102 23.20 12.41 9.67
CA PHE A 102 21.79 12.54 9.30
C PHE A 102 21.60 12.34 7.79
N LEU A 103 22.34 13.09 6.96
CA LEU A 103 22.25 13.01 5.50
C LEU A 103 22.62 11.62 4.98
N ARG A 104 23.61 10.97 5.59
CA ARG A 104 24.03 9.60 5.22
C ARG A 104 22.91 8.59 5.48
N ASN A 105 22.31 8.62 6.67
CA ASN A 105 21.24 7.68 7.03
C ASN A 105 19.98 7.94 6.20
N TYR A 106 19.57 9.21 6.07
CA TYR A 106 18.48 9.65 5.21
C TYR A 106 18.63 9.13 3.77
N SER A 107 19.81 9.30 3.18
CA SER A 107 20.06 8.85 1.81
C SER A 107 20.01 7.33 1.67
N LYS A 108 20.58 6.60 2.65
CA LYS A 108 20.61 5.14 2.67
C LYS A 108 19.20 4.55 2.73
N GLU A 109 18.36 5.05 3.63
CA GLU A 109 17.01 4.52 3.80
C GLU A 109 16.09 4.87 2.64
N LYS A 110 16.22 6.10 2.11
CA LYS A 110 15.54 6.50 0.88
C LYS A 110 15.89 5.59 -0.30
N LEU A 111 17.18 5.25 -0.47
CA LEU A 111 17.60 4.33 -1.53
C LEU A 111 16.99 2.94 -1.36
N LYS A 112 16.94 2.44 -0.12
CA LYS A 112 16.29 1.15 0.18
C LYS A 112 14.82 1.14 -0.24
N ILE A 113 14.05 2.19 0.06
CA ILE A 113 12.64 2.33 -0.36
C ILE A 113 12.54 2.24 -1.89
N ILE A 114 13.41 2.95 -2.62
CA ILE A 114 13.41 2.98 -4.09
C ILE A 114 13.74 1.59 -4.67
N GLU A 115 14.72 0.89 -4.10
CA GLU A 115 15.12 -0.45 -4.54
C GLU A 115 13.99 -1.46 -4.39
N VAL A 116 13.34 -1.51 -3.23
CA VAL A 116 12.22 -2.43 -2.97
C VAL A 116 11.02 -2.08 -3.85
N ALA A 117 10.68 -0.79 -4.00
CA ALA A 117 9.58 -0.36 -4.86
C ALA A 117 9.84 -0.68 -6.35
N LYS A 118 11.08 -0.57 -6.81
CA LYS A 118 11.47 -0.96 -8.18
C LYS A 118 11.28 -2.46 -8.37
N LYS A 119 11.70 -3.27 -7.40
CA LYS A 119 11.51 -4.73 -7.43
C LYS A 119 10.02 -5.08 -7.48
N ALA A 120 9.20 -4.43 -6.64
CA ALA A 120 7.76 -4.66 -6.58
C ALA A 120 7.07 -4.41 -7.93
N ARG A 121 7.44 -3.33 -8.63
CA ARG A 121 6.92 -3.03 -9.98
C ARG A 121 7.31 -4.07 -11.04
N LEU A 122 8.53 -4.60 -10.96
CA LEU A 122 8.99 -5.64 -11.89
C LEU A 122 8.23 -6.95 -11.65
N ASP A 123 8.03 -7.31 -10.39
CA ASP A 123 7.33 -8.54 -10.02
C ASP A 123 5.82 -8.48 -10.35
N GLU A 124 5.20 -7.29 -10.31
CA GLU A 124 3.84 -7.09 -10.87
C GLU A 124 3.79 -7.41 -12.38
N SER A 125 4.82 -7.04 -13.13
CA SER A 125 4.88 -7.23 -14.58
C SER A 125 5.15 -8.68 -14.99
N ASN A 126 5.79 -9.46 -14.11
CA ASN A 126 6.12 -10.87 -14.32
C ASN A 126 5.03 -11.83 -13.80
N GLU A 127 3.81 -11.34 -13.59
CA GLU A 127 2.66 -12.09 -13.05
C GLU A 127 2.85 -12.66 -11.63
N ASN A 128 3.89 -12.24 -10.90
CA ASN A 128 4.17 -12.73 -9.55
C ASN A 128 3.48 -11.85 -8.48
N ILE A 129 2.15 -11.78 -8.57
CA ILE A 129 1.31 -10.81 -7.84
C ILE A 129 1.43 -10.94 -6.32
N GLU A 130 1.52 -12.16 -5.77
CA GLU A 130 1.68 -12.33 -4.31
C GLU A 130 3.03 -11.75 -3.84
N GLN A 131 4.12 -12.02 -4.58
CA GLN A 131 5.43 -11.48 -4.26
C GLN A 131 5.44 -9.95 -4.39
N ALA A 132 4.82 -9.42 -5.43
CA ALA A 132 4.68 -7.98 -5.60
C ALA A 132 3.90 -7.35 -4.42
N PHE A 133 2.83 -8.00 -3.96
CA PHE A 133 2.05 -7.54 -2.81
C PHE A 133 2.88 -7.47 -1.53
N GLU A 134 3.66 -8.51 -1.24
CA GLU A 134 4.55 -8.53 -0.07
C GLU A 134 5.60 -7.41 -0.15
N GLN A 135 6.19 -7.19 -1.32
CA GLN A 135 7.18 -6.14 -1.52
C GLN A 135 6.57 -4.73 -1.41
N TRP A 136 5.36 -4.51 -1.91
CA TRP A 136 4.69 -3.24 -1.72
C TRP A 136 4.28 -2.98 -0.26
N PHE A 137 3.89 -4.03 0.45
CA PHE A 137 3.68 -3.92 1.89
C PHE A 137 4.98 -3.57 2.62
N GLU A 138 6.11 -4.17 2.24
CA GLU A 138 7.42 -3.80 2.77
C GLU A 138 7.75 -2.32 2.47
N VAL A 139 7.50 -1.84 1.25
CA VAL A 139 7.67 -0.41 0.90
C VAL A 139 6.86 0.48 1.83
N SER A 140 5.60 0.13 2.11
CA SER A 140 4.75 0.87 3.04
C SER A 140 5.37 0.98 4.43
N LEU A 141 5.86 -0.14 4.98
CA LEU A 141 6.51 -0.18 6.29
C LEU A 141 7.83 0.60 6.33
N LEU A 142 8.61 0.55 5.25
CA LEU A 142 9.85 1.33 5.14
C LEU A 142 9.57 2.84 5.10
N ILE A 143 8.50 3.25 4.42
CA ILE A 143 8.05 4.66 4.44
C ILE A 143 7.65 5.06 5.86
N ASP A 144 6.88 4.24 6.59
CA ASP A 144 6.48 4.54 7.97
C ASP A 144 7.70 4.71 8.90
N GLY A 145 8.68 3.81 8.78
CA GLY A 145 9.94 3.92 9.51
C GLY A 145 10.71 5.20 9.18
N PHE A 146 10.82 5.51 7.89
CA PHE A 146 11.49 6.72 7.43
C PHE A 146 10.81 7.99 7.96
N GLU A 147 9.48 8.09 7.84
CA GLU A 147 8.73 9.25 8.32
C GLU A 147 8.89 9.43 9.82
N LYS A 148 8.93 8.33 10.58
CA LYS A 148 9.17 8.36 12.03
C LYS A 148 10.59 8.86 12.37
N ASP A 149 11.61 8.39 11.65
CA ASP A 149 13.00 8.67 12.01
C ASP A 149 13.49 10.04 11.51
N PHE A 150 12.90 10.57 10.41
CA PHE A 150 13.40 11.79 9.75
C PHE A 150 12.39 12.94 9.64
N ILE A 151 11.09 12.71 9.80
CA ILE A 151 10.05 13.72 9.52
C ILE A 151 9.26 14.08 10.77
N LYS A 152 8.74 13.10 11.51
CA LYS A 152 7.97 13.35 12.72
C LYS A 152 8.91 13.58 13.90
N THR A 153 8.72 14.70 14.59
CA THR A 153 9.28 14.96 15.91
C THR A 153 8.16 14.74 16.92
N ASP A 154 8.41 13.96 17.98
CA ASP A 154 7.48 13.76 19.10
C ASP A 154 7.02 15.10 19.72
#